data_AF-A0A2E7FNA4-F1
#
_entry.id   AF-A0A2E7FNA4-F1
#
_cell.length_a   1.000
_cell.length_b   1.000
_cell.length_c   1.000
_cell.angle_alpha   90.00
_cell.angle_beta   90.00
_cell.angle_gamma   90.00
#
_symmetry.space_group_name_H-M   'P 1'
#
loop_
_entity.id
_entity.type
_entity.pdbx_description
1 polymer ?
#
loop_
_entity_poly.entity_id
_entity_poly.type
_entity_poly.pdbx_seq_one_letter_code
_entity_poly.pdbx_strand_id
1 'polypeptide(L)'
;MSWPVQGTMMIEPTDSEFRDELDRLCDALISIKSEIEQIANGEWPQDDNPLMKAPHTSSRVVSDYWSSTHGRELADFPLTWTRDCKYWLRVGRVDNV
;
A
#
# COMPACT_ATOMS: atom_id res chain seq x y z
N MET A 1 9.54 9.64 -8.05
CA MET A 1 8.12 10.11 -7.97
C MET A 1 8.11 11.63 -7.90
N SER A 2 6.97 12.30 -8.16
CA SER A 2 6.82 13.76 -8.14
C SER A 2 7.41 14.52 -9.35
N TRP A 3 7.32 13.95 -10.54
CA TRP A 3 7.66 14.61 -11.81
C TRP A 3 6.62 14.23 -12.87
N PRO A 4 6.21 15.14 -13.78
CA PRO A 4 6.71 16.52 -13.97
C PRO A 4 6.13 17.53 -12.98
N VAL A 5 5.08 17.16 -12.24
CA VAL A 5 4.45 18.03 -11.24
C VAL A 5 4.73 17.50 -9.84
N GLN A 6 5.21 18.39 -8.95
CA GLN A 6 5.50 18.05 -7.57
C GLN A 6 4.25 17.51 -6.85
N GLY A 7 4.41 16.42 -6.10
CA GLY A 7 3.30 15.79 -5.35
C GLY A 7 2.36 14.93 -6.20
N THR A 8 2.68 14.69 -7.47
CA THR A 8 1.87 13.85 -8.37
C THR A 8 2.58 12.56 -8.76
N MET A 9 1.79 11.60 -9.23
CA MET A 9 2.26 10.38 -9.89
C MET A 9 1.86 10.41 -11.36
N MET A 10 2.83 10.16 -12.25
CA MET A 10 2.60 9.91 -13.67
C MET A 10 2.75 8.39 -13.89
N ILE A 11 1.76 7.77 -14.54
CA ILE A 11 1.70 6.31 -14.75
C ILE A 11 1.69 6.05 -16.26
N GLU A 12 2.57 5.17 -16.71
CA GLU A 12 2.66 4.70 -18.09
C GLU A 12 2.56 3.16 -18.09
N PRO A 13 1.45 2.57 -18.57
CA PRO A 13 1.27 1.11 -18.53
C PRO A 13 2.07 0.36 -19.60
N THR A 14 2.46 1.01 -20.70
CA THR A 14 2.95 0.36 -21.93
C THR A 14 1.91 -0.53 -22.62
N ASP A 15 2.21 -0.96 -23.83
CA ASP A 15 1.37 -1.83 -24.68
C ASP A 15 1.54 -3.33 -24.39
N SER A 16 2.54 -3.70 -23.59
CA SER A 16 2.85 -5.09 -23.26
C SER A 16 1.98 -5.66 -22.13
N GLU A 17 1.23 -4.81 -21.42
CA GLU A 17 0.46 -5.21 -20.25
C GLU A 17 -0.95 -5.69 -20.62
N PHE A 18 -1.36 -6.80 -20.02
CA PHE A 18 -2.71 -7.33 -20.18
C PHE A 18 -3.72 -6.50 -19.40
N ARG A 19 -4.96 -6.44 -19.91
CA ARG A 19 -6.06 -5.73 -19.24
C ARG A 19 -6.21 -6.12 -17.76
N ASP A 20 -6.11 -7.40 -17.44
CA ASP A 20 -6.25 -7.89 -16.06
C ASP A 20 -5.13 -7.37 -15.13
N GLU A 21 -3.94 -7.06 -15.65
CA GLU A 21 -2.89 -6.42 -14.87
C GLU A 21 -3.20 -4.93 -14.64
N LEU A 22 -3.71 -4.25 -15.67
CA LEU A 22 -4.14 -2.85 -15.56
C LEU A 22 -5.30 -2.69 -14.58
N ASP A 23 -6.28 -3.60 -14.63
CA ASP A 23 -7.42 -3.62 -13.73
C ASP A 23 -6.95 -3.85 -12.28
N ARG A 24 -5.99 -4.76 -12.04
CA ARG A 24 -5.37 -4.96 -10.71
C ARG A 24 -4.67 -3.70 -10.18
N LEU A 25 -3.95 -2.97 -11.03
CA LEU A 25 -3.35 -1.69 -10.63
C LEU A 25 -4.42 -0.64 -10.31
N CYS A 26 -5.45 -0.51 -11.15
CA CYS A 26 -6.55 0.43 -10.93
C CYS A 26 -7.29 0.12 -9.62
N ASP A 27 -7.63 -1.14 -9.37
CA ASP A 27 -8.29 -1.57 -8.15
C ASP A 27 -7.42 -1.32 -6.91
N ALA A 28 -6.10 -1.52 -7.01
CA ALA A 28 -5.18 -1.16 -5.94
C ALA A 28 -5.20 0.34 -5.64
N LEU A 29 -5.21 1.20 -6.67
CA LEU A 29 -5.30 2.65 -6.50
C LEU A 29 -6.65 3.09 -5.93
N ILE A 30 -7.75 2.43 -6.31
CA ILE A 30 -9.09 2.68 -5.75
C ILE A 30 -9.15 2.26 -4.27
N SER A 31 -8.54 1.12 -3.92
CA SER A 31 -8.40 0.69 -2.53
C SER A 31 -7.61 1.70 -1.71
N ILE A 32 -6.46 2.16 -2.21
CA ILE A 32 -5.64 3.19 -1.56
C ILE A 32 -6.43 4.50 -1.38
N LYS A 33 -7.25 4.88 -2.37
CA LYS A 33 -8.14 6.05 -2.22
C LYS A 33 -9.12 5.86 -1.06
N SER A 34 -9.70 4.66 -0.91
CA SER A 34 -10.61 4.35 0.20
C SER A 34 -9.90 4.41 1.56
N GLU A 35 -8.62 4.03 1.62
CA GLU A 35 -7.78 4.22 2.82
C GLU A 35 -7.56 5.71 3.16
N ILE A 36 -7.33 6.55 2.14
CA ILE A 36 -7.22 8.00 2.30
C ILE A 36 -8.53 8.57 2.85
N GLU A 37 -9.67 8.10 2.35
CA GLU A 37 -11.00 8.54 2.81
C GLU A 37 -11.25 8.13 4.27
N GLN A 38 -10.84 6.93 4.70
CA GLN A 38 -10.92 6.52 6.11
C GLN A 38 -10.11 7.43 7.04
N ILE A 39 -8.93 7.87 6.61
CA ILE A 39 -8.13 8.84 7.37
C ILE A 39 -8.79 10.22 7.37
N ALA A 40 -9.29 10.67 6.22
CA ALA A 40 -9.94 11.98 6.08
C ALA A 40 -11.23 12.08 6.93
N ASN A 41 -11.96 10.98 7.07
CA ASN A 41 -13.16 10.89 7.90
C ASN A 41 -12.84 10.70 9.40
N GLY A 42 -11.56 10.53 9.76
CA GLY A 42 -11.13 10.31 11.14
C GLY A 42 -11.40 8.90 11.67
N GLU A 43 -11.71 7.93 10.79
CA GLU A 43 -11.87 6.53 11.17
C GLU A 43 -10.52 5.90 11.55
N TRP A 44 -9.45 6.31 10.85
CA TRP A 44 -8.08 5.92 11.18
C TRP A 44 -7.24 7.08 11.69
N PRO A 45 -6.34 6.84 12.67
CA PRO A 45 -5.39 7.84 13.13
C PRO A 45 -4.49 8.34 11.99
N GLN A 46 -4.15 9.62 12.00
CA GLN A 46 -3.29 10.21 10.96
C GLN A 46 -1.85 9.66 10.99
N ASP A 47 -1.38 9.16 12.13
CA ASP A 47 0.01 8.73 12.39
C ASP A 47 0.18 7.20 12.56
N ASP A 48 -0.93 6.47 12.68
CA ASP A 48 -0.95 5.00 12.74
C ASP A 48 -2.10 4.44 11.87
N ASN A 49 -1.77 4.26 10.59
CA ASN A 49 -2.62 3.69 9.56
C ASN A 49 -1.76 2.92 8.52
N PRO A 50 -2.35 2.12 7.62
CA PRO A 50 -1.60 1.34 6.64
C PRO A 50 -0.69 2.20 5.76
N LEU A 51 -1.16 3.33 5.23
CA LEU A 51 -0.38 4.24 4.38
C LEU A 51 0.86 4.81 5.09
N MET A 52 0.73 5.20 6.35
CA MET A 52 1.82 5.76 7.14
C MET A 52 2.81 4.70 7.63
N LYS A 53 2.36 3.46 7.85
CA LYS A 53 3.23 2.36 8.27
C LYS A 53 3.80 1.54 7.11
N ALA A 54 3.38 1.81 5.87
CA ALA A 54 3.92 1.16 4.69
C ALA A 54 5.40 1.56 4.45
N PRO A 55 6.23 0.66 3.91
CA PRO A 55 5.92 -0.74 3.59
C PRO A 55 5.96 -1.69 4.80
N HIS A 56 5.15 -2.74 4.75
CA HIS A 56 5.13 -3.80 5.77
C HIS A 56 6.05 -4.95 5.35
N THR A 57 7.12 -5.17 6.12
CA THR A 57 8.07 -6.27 5.88
C THR A 57 7.52 -7.59 6.43
N SER A 58 7.99 -8.72 5.89
CA SER A 58 7.65 -10.04 6.42
C SER A 58 7.97 -10.18 7.90
N SER A 59 9.14 -9.70 8.32
CA SER A 59 9.57 -9.69 9.72
C SER A 59 8.62 -8.91 10.64
N ARG A 60 8.04 -7.80 10.15
CA ARG A 60 7.05 -7.02 10.91
C ARG A 60 5.71 -7.76 11.00
N VAL A 61 5.26 -8.38 9.92
CA VAL A 61 3.97 -9.07 9.86
C VAL A 61 3.95 -10.35 10.71
N VAL A 62 5.05 -11.11 10.73
CA VAL A 62 5.14 -12.36 11.51
C VAL A 62 5.58 -12.15 12.97
N SER A 63 5.96 -10.93 13.35
CA SER A 63 6.34 -10.58 14.72
C SER A 63 5.25 -10.98 15.72
N ASP A 64 5.64 -11.48 16.89
CA ASP A 64 4.69 -11.73 17.99
C ASP A 64 4.03 -10.43 18.47
N TYR A 65 4.78 -9.33 18.41
CA TYR A 65 4.30 -8.01 18.79
C TYR A 65 3.76 -7.24 17.59
N TRP A 66 2.51 -6.77 17.69
CA TRP A 66 1.84 -5.93 16.70
C TRP A 66 1.12 -4.78 17.38
N SER A 67 1.63 -3.56 17.22
CA SER A 67 1.13 -2.36 17.91
C SER A 67 0.43 -1.36 16.97
N SER A 68 0.09 -1.78 15.76
CA SER A 68 -0.66 -0.93 14.83
C SER A 68 -2.16 -1.08 15.06
N THR A 69 -2.90 0.01 14.89
CA THR A 69 -4.37 0.07 14.99
C THR A 69 -5.08 -0.81 13.96
N HIS A 70 -4.45 -1.06 12.80
CA HIS A 70 -4.97 -1.93 11.76
C HIS A 70 -4.45 -3.36 11.86
N GLY A 71 -5.20 -4.32 11.32
CA GLY A 71 -4.81 -5.74 11.32
C GLY A 71 -3.66 -6.07 10.36
N ARG A 72 -2.97 -7.18 10.63
CA ARG A 72 -1.89 -7.73 9.77
C ARG A 72 -2.37 -8.09 8.38
N GLU A 73 -3.60 -8.60 8.32
CA GLU A 73 -4.28 -8.95 7.07
C GLU A 73 -4.41 -7.72 6.17
N LEU A 74 -4.92 -6.61 6.71
CA LEU A 74 -5.03 -5.36 5.95
C LEU A 74 -3.66 -4.79 5.58
N ALA A 75 -2.67 -4.95 6.45
CA ALA A 75 -1.32 -4.48 6.20
C ALA A 75 -0.64 -5.15 5.00
N ASP A 76 -0.93 -6.43 4.76
CA ASP A 76 -0.12 -7.25 3.85
C ASP A 76 -0.93 -7.95 2.76
N PHE A 77 -2.23 -8.11 2.95
CA PHE A 77 -3.17 -8.70 2.00
C PHE A 77 -4.43 -7.83 1.78
N PRO A 78 -4.29 -6.56 1.36
CA PRO A 78 -5.42 -5.64 1.21
C PRO A 78 -6.42 -6.05 0.13
N LEU A 79 -6.00 -6.88 -0.84
CA LEU A 79 -6.79 -7.33 -1.98
C LEU A 79 -6.58 -8.82 -2.21
N THR A 80 -7.58 -9.53 -2.71
CA THR A 80 -7.58 -11.01 -2.76
C THR A 80 -6.38 -11.59 -3.50
N TRP A 81 -6.01 -11.03 -4.66
CA TRP A 81 -4.90 -11.54 -5.48
C TRP A 81 -3.52 -11.39 -4.84
N THR A 82 -3.37 -10.55 -3.81
CA THR A 82 -2.09 -10.41 -3.08
C THR A 82 -1.73 -11.66 -2.29
N ARG A 83 -2.70 -12.56 -2.07
CA ARG A 83 -2.49 -13.88 -1.45
C ARG A 83 -1.94 -14.92 -2.43
N ASP A 84 -2.31 -14.81 -3.69
CA ASP A 84 -1.96 -15.79 -4.72
C ASP A 84 -0.47 -15.73 -5.06
N CYS A 85 0.08 -14.52 -5.12
CA CYS A 85 1.50 -14.28 -5.34
C CYS A 85 1.99 -13.10 -4.49
N LYS A 86 2.49 -13.40 -3.28
CA LYS A 86 2.98 -12.38 -2.37
C LYS A 86 4.44 -12.03 -2.65
N TYR A 87 4.68 -10.79 -3.05
CA TYR A 87 6.03 -10.21 -3.06
C TYR A 87 6.31 -9.47 -1.74
N TRP A 88 7.37 -9.88 -1.05
CA TRP A 88 7.74 -9.32 0.26
C TRP A 88 8.79 -8.22 0.13
N LEU A 89 8.47 -7.05 0.69
CA LEU A 89 9.42 -5.95 0.80
C LEU A 89 10.46 -6.27 1.88
N ARG A 90 11.73 -6.15 1.50
CA ARG A 90 12.87 -6.62 2.31
C ARG A 90 13.25 -5.68 3.44
N VAL A 91 12.90 -4.41 3.31
CA VAL A 91 13.22 -3.35 4.27
C VAL A 91 11.98 -2.48 4.48
N GLY A 92 11.95 -1.80 5.64
CA GLY A 92 10.95 -0.77 5.91
C GLY A 92 11.17 0.47 5.06
N ARG A 93 10.41 1.54 5.35
CA ARG A 93 10.56 2.83 4.69
C ARG A 93 12.02 3.31 4.85
N VAL A 94 12.66 3.63 3.73
CA VAL A 94 14.02 4.17 3.73
C VAL A 94 14.01 5.57 4.32
N ASP A 95 15.00 5.87 5.16
CA ASP A 95 15.27 7.20 5.67
C ASP A 95 16.17 7.95 4.67
N ASN A 96 15.71 9.13 4.24
CA ASN A 96 16.36 9.95 3.21
C ASN A 96 16.84 11.31 3.75
N VAL A 97 16.91 11.47 5.08
CA VAL A 97 17.46 12.67 5.75
C VAL A 97 18.98 12.74 5.58
#